data_AF-A0A7C3DSI1-F1
#
_entry.id   AF-A0A7C3DSI1-F1
#
_cell.length_a   1.000
_cell.length_b   1.000
_cell.length_c   1.000
_cell.angle_alpha   90.00
_cell.angle_beta   90.00
_cell.angle_gamma   90.00
#
_symmetry.space_group_name_H-M   'P 1'
#
loop_
_entity.id
_entity.type
_entity.pdbx_description
1 polymer ?
#
loop_
_entity_poly.entity_id
_entity_poly.type
_entity_poly.pdbx_seq_one_letter_code
_entity_poly.pdbx_strand_id
1 'polypeptide(L)'
;MKYSLILLFIVLFNYVSGSERNPDAVKKDIEQARQDSVRIRLLIELSDLFIYKLPDTSLFYVNKALYLAEKNHYRKYIAEIYKETGICYDIKGRLKDAGY
;
A
#
# COMPACT_ATOMS: atom_id res chain seq x y z
N MET A 1 34.41 -28.98 4.84
CA MET A 1 34.27 -27.63 5.44
C MET A 1 34.01 -26.52 4.42
N LYS A 2 34.68 -26.50 3.25
CA LYS A 2 34.51 -25.48 2.18
C LYS A 2 33.04 -25.20 1.76
N TYR A 3 32.24 -26.24 1.55
CA TYR A 3 30.84 -26.09 1.09
C TYR A 3 29.84 -25.79 2.20
N SER A 4 30.25 -25.97 3.47
CA SER A 4 29.39 -25.73 4.64
C SER A 4 29.07 -24.25 4.84
N LEU A 5 30.01 -23.36 4.51
CA LEU A 5 29.83 -21.90 4.58
C LEU A 5 28.93 -21.39 3.44
N ILE A 6 28.98 -22.03 2.27
CA ILE A 6 28.18 -21.66 1.10
C ILE A 6 26.71 -22.05 1.31
N LEU A 7 26.45 -23.23 1.86
CA LEU A 7 25.09 -23.67 2.21
C LEU A 7 24.45 -22.79 3.30
N LEU A 8 25.24 -22.33 4.28
CA LEU A 8 24.78 -21.40 5.30
C LEU A 8 24.35 -20.04 4.70
N PHE A 9 25.07 -19.55 3.69
CA PHE A 9 24.76 -18.28 3.02
C PHE A 9 23.46 -18.35 2.22
N ILE A 10 23.16 -19.50 1.59
CA ILE A 10 21.92 -19.73 0.84
C ILE A 10 20.71 -19.78 1.77
N VAL A 11 20.83 -20.40 2.95
CA VAL A 11 19.75 -20.44 3.95
C VAL A 11 19.43 -19.03 4.47
N LEU A 12 20.44 -18.21 4.73
CA LEU A 12 20.23 -16.84 5.22
C LEU A 12 19.58 -15.91 4.18
N PHE A 13 19.81 -16.14 2.88
CA PHE A 13 19.23 -15.33 1.82
C PHE A 13 17.70 -15.53 1.66
N ASN A 14 17.18 -16.68 2.09
CA ASN A 14 15.73 -16.97 2.03
C ASN A 14 14.91 -16.26 3.12
N TYR A 15 15.55 -15.59 4.09
CA TYR A 15 14.84 -14.85 5.15
C TYR A 15 14.55 -13.39 4.80
N VAL A 16 14.94 -12.92 3.61
CA VAL A 16 14.48 -11.61 3.10
C VAL A 16 13.07 -11.78 2.54
N SER A 17 12.11 -12.01 3.44
CA SER A 17 10.69 -11.86 3.15
C SER A 17 10.35 -10.39 3.34
N GLY A 18 10.01 -9.68 2.27
CA GLY A 18 9.41 -8.35 2.36
C GLY A 18 8.07 -8.47 3.08
N SER A 19 8.04 -8.26 4.39
CA SER A 19 6.81 -8.33 5.17
C SER A 19 5.91 -7.16 4.77
N GLU A 20 4.84 -7.44 4.03
CA GLU A 20 3.72 -6.51 3.89
C GLU A 20 3.19 -6.15 5.29
N ARG A 21 2.93 -4.87 5.55
CA ARG A 21 2.39 -4.44 6.85
C ARG A 21 0.97 -4.98 7.03
N ASN A 22 0.62 -5.31 8.26
CA ASN A 22 -0.74 -5.73 8.58
C ASN A 22 -1.70 -4.53 8.41
N PRO A 23 -2.78 -4.65 7.59
CA PRO A 23 -3.76 -3.58 7.40
C PRO A 23 -4.35 -3.03 8.71
N ASP A 24 -4.56 -3.86 9.72
CA ASP A 24 -5.14 -3.42 10.99
C ASP A 24 -4.15 -2.60 11.82
N ALA A 25 -2.85 -2.88 11.70
CA ALA A 25 -1.81 -2.05 12.30
C ALA A 25 -1.78 -0.66 11.62
N VAL A 26 -1.88 -0.61 10.29
CA VAL A 26 -1.91 0.66 9.56
C VAL A 26 -3.16 1.47 9.91
N LYS A 27 -4.33 0.83 10.05
CA LYS A 27 -5.56 1.51 10.53
C LYS A 27 -5.37 2.12 11.92
N LYS A 28 -4.76 1.38 12.84
CA LYS A 28 -4.47 1.89 14.20
C LYS A 28 -3.52 3.09 14.16
N ASP A 29 -2.56 3.11 13.25
CA ASP A 29 -1.64 4.25 13.07
C ASP A 29 -2.35 5.47 12.47
N ILE A 30 -3.34 5.27 11.58
CA ILE A 30 -4.17 6.37 11.04
C ILE A 30 -4.93 7.08 12.16
N GLU A 31 -5.46 6.32 13.11
CA GLU A 31 -6.19 6.87 14.27
C GLU A 31 -5.27 7.69 15.19
N GLN A 32 -4.02 7.24 15.36
CA GLN A 32 -3.04 7.92 16.22
C GLN A 32 -2.31 9.08 15.54
N ALA A 33 -2.30 9.12 14.21
CA ALA A 33 -1.59 10.14 13.44
C ALA A 33 -2.16 11.53 13.75
N ARG A 34 -1.29 12.45 14.20
CA ARG A 34 -1.70 13.83 14.53
C ARG A 34 -1.75 14.76 13.31
N GLN A 35 -0.94 14.48 12.29
CA GLN A 35 -0.82 15.30 11.10
C GLN A 35 -1.58 14.66 9.94
N ASP A 36 -2.35 15.46 9.22
CA ASP A 36 -3.11 14.98 8.07
C ASP A 36 -2.21 14.49 6.94
N SER A 37 -1.02 15.07 6.77
CA SER A 37 -0.01 14.57 5.83
C SER A 37 0.46 13.15 6.15
N VAL A 38 0.50 12.77 7.43
CA VAL A 38 0.81 11.40 7.87
C VAL A 38 -0.37 10.48 7.60
N ARG A 39 -1.60 10.92 7.92
CA ARG A 39 -2.83 10.16 7.63
C ARG A 39 -2.96 9.87 6.13
N ILE A 40 -2.69 10.85 5.27
CA ILE A 40 -2.74 10.70 3.82
C ILE A 40 -1.79 9.58 3.35
N ARG A 41 -0.53 9.60 3.80
CA ARG A 41 0.44 8.56 3.43
C ARG A 41 0.02 7.17 3.91
N LEU A 42 -0.48 7.07 5.15
CA LEU A 42 -0.97 5.80 5.69
C LEU A 42 -2.23 5.30 4.96
N LEU A 43 -3.10 6.20 4.48
CA LEU A 43 -4.26 5.83 3.66
C LEU A 43 -3.84 5.31 2.28
N ILE A 44 -2.83 5.92 1.66
CA ILE A 44 -2.22 5.41 0.40
C ILE A 44 -1.60 4.03 0.64
N GLU A 45 -0.80 3.88 1.69
CA GLU A 45 -0.21 2.58 2.05
C GLU A 45 -1.29 1.51 2.30
N LEU A 46 -2.37 1.87 2.99
CA LEU A 46 -3.49 0.96 3.23
C LEU A 46 -4.19 0.57 1.93
N SER A 47 -4.30 1.50 0.97
CA SER A 47 -4.81 1.21 -0.38
C SER A 47 -3.94 0.17 -1.09
N ASP A 48 -2.61 0.32 -1.05
CA ASP A 48 -1.68 -0.64 -1.67
C ASP A 48 -1.84 -2.05 -1.11
N LEU A 49 -2.03 -2.19 0.21
CA LEU A 49 -2.24 -3.49 0.85
C LEU A 49 -3.51 -4.22 0.37
N PHE A 50 -4.50 -3.49 -0.14
CA PHE A 50 -5.75 -4.06 -0.63
C PHE A 50 -5.82 -4.20 -2.15
N ILE A 51 -4.90 -3.61 -2.91
CA ILE A 51 -5.09 -3.37 -4.34
C ILE A 51 -5.31 -4.64 -5.17
N TYR A 52 -4.61 -5.73 -4.86
CA TYR A 52 -4.72 -7.01 -5.57
C TYR A 52 -5.78 -7.96 -5.00
N LYS A 53 -6.28 -7.72 -3.78
CA LYS A 53 -7.22 -8.61 -3.07
C LYS A 53 -8.64 -8.07 -3.09
N LEU A 54 -8.78 -6.76 -2.87
CA LEU A 54 -10.03 -6.03 -2.74
C LEU A 54 -9.86 -4.64 -3.38
N PRO A 55 -9.81 -4.55 -4.72
CA PRO A 55 -9.54 -3.28 -5.43
C PRO A 55 -10.55 -2.18 -5.11
N ASP A 56 -11.81 -2.52 -4.84
CA ASP A 56 -12.82 -1.56 -4.38
C ASP A 56 -12.50 -0.98 -3.00
N THR A 57 -11.96 -1.82 -2.11
CA THR A 57 -11.48 -1.37 -0.79
C THR A 57 -10.26 -0.48 -0.94
N SER A 58 -9.37 -0.78 -1.89
CA SER A 58 -8.25 0.08 -2.23
C SER A 58 -8.73 1.47 -2.70
N LEU A 59 -9.63 1.52 -3.68
CA LEU A 59 -10.25 2.75 -4.19
C LEU A 59 -10.90 3.60 -3.07
N PHE A 60 -11.55 2.96 -2.12
CA PHE A 60 -12.13 3.65 -0.96
C PHE A 60 -11.08 4.39 -0.13
N TYR A 61 -9.90 3.80 0.12
CA TYR A 61 -8.85 4.45 0.92
C TYR A 61 -8.12 5.56 0.16
N VAL A 62 -7.83 5.41 -1.14
CA VAL A 62 -7.27 6.52 -1.94
C VAL A 62 -8.25 7.69 -2.05
N ASN A 63 -9.56 7.43 -2.14
CA ASN A 63 -10.56 8.50 -2.12
C ASN A 63 -10.59 9.26 -0.78
N LYS A 64 -10.43 8.55 0.36
CA LYS A 64 -10.26 9.20 1.66
C LYS A 64 -8.99 10.06 1.71
N ALA A 65 -7.89 9.56 1.15
CA ALA A 65 -6.66 10.32 1.05
C ALA A 65 -6.85 11.58 0.20
N LEU A 66 -7.57 11.47 -0.93
CA LEU A 66 -7.83 12.58 -1.85
C LEU A 66 -8.62 13.68 -1.16
N TYR A 67 -9.73 13.33 -0.50
CA TYR A 67 -10.54 14.27 0.26
C TYR A 67 -9.70 15.06 1.28
N LEU A 68 -8.84 14.36 2.03
CA LEU A 68 -8.00 14.99 3.04
C LEU A 68 -6.92 15.89 2.43
N ALA A 69 -6.35 15.49 1.30
CA ALA A 69 -5.36 16.27 0.55
C ALA A 69 -5.97 17.53 -0.07
N GLU A 70 -7.16 17.43 -0.65
CA GLU A 70 -7.91 18.55 -1.23
C GLU A 70 -8.32 19.56 -0.17
N LYS A 71 -8.88 19.08 0.95
CA LYS A 71 -9.27 19.91 2.10
C LYS A 71 -8.11 20.75 2.64
N ASN A 72 -6.89 20.19 2.64
CA ASN A 72 -5.69 20.86 3.13
C ASN A 72 -4.83 21.50 2.02
N HIS A 73 -5.32 21.52 0.77
CA HIS A 73 -4.60 22.03 -0.40
C HIS A 73 -3.20 21.43 -0.62
N TYR A 74 -2.99 20.17 -0.24
CA TYR A 74 -1.72 19.48 -0.39
C TYR A 74 -1.51 18.97 -1.82
N ARG A 75 -1.17 19.88 -2.73
CA ARG A 75 -0.98 19.59 -4.17
C ARG A 75 -0.04 18.42 -4.46
N LYS A 76 1.02 18.26 -3.67
CA LYS A 76 1.95 17.12 -3.80
C LYS A 76 1.22 15.79 -3.65
N TYR A 77 0.41 15.65 -2.60
CA TYR A 77 -0.31 14.40 -2.35
C TYR A 77 -1.45 14.20 -3.35
N ILE A 78 -2.11 15.26 -3.80
CA ILE A 78 -3.17 15.15 -4.82
C ILE A 78 -2.63 14.46 -6.09
N ALA A 79 -1.46 14.89 -6.58
CA ALA A 79 -0.84 14.27 -7.75
C ALA A 79 -0.48 12.79 -7.52
N GLU A 80 0.08 12.48 -6.36
CA GLU A 80 0.41 11.10 -5.94
C GLU A 80 -0.85 10.22 -5.89
N ILE A 81 -1.94 10.72 -5.30
CA ILE A 81 -3.21 10.01 -5.14
C ILE A 81 -3.89 9.75 -6.48
N TYR A 82 -3.80 10.68 -7.44
CA TYR A 82 -4.31 10.42 -8.79
C TYR A 82 -3.55 9.30 -9.51
N LYS A 83 -2.22 9.23 -9.32
CA LYS A 83 -1.41 8.13 -9.84
C LYS A 83 -1.87 6.79 -9.22
N GLU A 84 -2.03 6.74 -7.89
CA GLU A 84 -2.50 5.52 -7.20
C GLU A 84 -3.93 5.12 -7.60
N THR A 85 -4.82 6.09 -7.78
CA THR A 85 -6.17 5.86 -8.31
C THR A 85 -6.15 5.22 -9.70
N GLY A 86 -5.26 5.69 -10.58
CA GLY A 86 -5.07 5.09 -11.90
C GLY A 86 -4.62 3.64 -11.83
N ILE A 87 -3.65 3.33 -10.96
CA ILE A 87 -3.16 1.97 -10.73
C ILE A 87 -4.28 1.07 -10.19
N CYS A 88 -5.11 1.58 -9.26
CA CYS A 88 -6.26 0.85 -8.74
C CYS A 88 -7.26 0.48 -9.84
N TYR A 89 -7.59 1.41 -10.74
CA TYR A 89 -8.50 1.14 -11.85
C TYR A 89 -7.94 0.14 -12.86
N ASP A 90 -6.65 0.23 -13.17
CA ASP A 90 -5.98 -0.76 -14.05
C ASP A 90 -6.06 -2.17 -13.47
N ILE A 91 -5.66 -2.33 -12.21
CA ILE A 91 -5.70 -3.63 -11.53
C ILE A 91 -7.14 -4.15 -11.42
N LYS A 92 -8.10 -3.29 -11.07
CA LYS A 92 -9.52 -3.66 -11.02
C LYS A 92 -10.02 -4.17 -12.37
N GLY A 93 -9.67 -3.49 -13.46
CA GLY A 93 -10.02 -3.90 -14.82
C GLY A 93 -9.43 -5.27 -15.16
N ARG A 94 -8.13 -5.45 -14.88
CA ARG A 94 -7.42 -6.72 -15.14
C ARG A 94 -7.97 -7.89 -14.34
N LEU A 95 -8.37 -7.68 -13.08
CA LEU A 95 -8.98 -8.72 -12.25
C LEU A 95 -10.35 -9.15 -12.79
N LYS A 96 -11.15 -8.18 -13.24
CA LYS A 96 -12.43 -8.44 -13.90
C LYS A 96 -12.25 -9.25 -15.18
N ASP A 97 -11.26 -8.91 -16.00
CA ASP A 97 -10.96 -9.64 -17.24
C ASP A 97 -10.47 -11.07 -16.97
N ALA A 98 -9.81 -11.29 -15.83
CA ALA A 98 -9.35 -12.61 -15.38
C ALA A 98 -10.47 -13.48 -14.77
N GLY A 99 -11.70 -12.96 -14.65
CA GLY A 99 -12.86 -13.71 -14.16
C GLY A 99 -12.94 -13.86 -12.63
N TYR A 100 -12.27 -12.97 -11.89
CA TYR A 100 -12.39 -12.85 -10.42
C TYR A 100 -13.49 -11.87 -10.00
#